data_AF-Q5Q1M7-F1
#
_entry.id   AF-Q5Q1M7-F1
#
_cell.length_a   1.000
_cell.length_b   1.000
_cell.length_c   1.000
_cell.angle_alpha   90.00
_cell.angle_beta   90.00
_cell.angle_gamma   90.00
#
_symmetry.space_group_name_H-M   'P 1'
#
loop_
_entity.id
_entity.type
_entity.pdbx_description
1 polymer ?
#
loop_
_entity_poly.entity_id
_entity_poly.type
_entity_poly.pdbx_seq_one_letter_code
_entity_poly.pdbx_strand_id
1 'polypeptide(L)'
;ASLYVLLNNKIFSLVEKLKKRITENKHVYRRGDVVLLTSPVNDKKRVCKRIIAIGNDKLFVDNINAFVHVPKDNVWIEGDNKMDSFDSRNYGFVHMDLIIGRVIFLLDPFIDFRFISNKTS
;
A
#
# COMPACT_ATOMS: atom_id res chain seq x y z
N ALA A 1 25.78 -31.93 -16.03
CA ALA A 1 24.56 -31.52 -16.78
C ALA A 1 23.27 -31.74 -15.98
N SER A 2 22.95 -32.97 -15.54
CA SER A 2 21.66 -33.30 -14.87
C SER A 2 21.38 -32.54 -13.56
N LEU A 3 22.38 -32.39 -12.68
CA LEU A 3 22.20 -31.69 -11.39
C LEU A 3 21.91 -30.18 -11.55
N TYR A 4 22.54 -29.54 -12.54
CA TYR A 4 22.33 -28.12 -12.87
C TYR A 4 20.93 -27.88 -13.42
N VAL A 5 20.45 -28.77 -14.29
CA VAL A 5 19.09 -28.74 -14.82
C VAL A 5 18.06 -28.93 -13.70
N LEU A 6 18.30 -29.88 -12.79
CA LEU A 6 17.45 -30.11 -11.61
C LEU A 6 17.39 -28.89 -10.67
N LEU A 7 18.52 -28.23 -10.44
CA LEU A 7 18.59 -27.02 -9.61
C LEU A 7 17.82 -25.86 -10.26
N ASN A 8 18.01 -25.63 -11.56
CA ASN A 8 17.28 -24.60 -12.30
C ASN A 8 15.78 -24.84 -12.30
N ASN A 9 15.34 -26.09 -12.49
CA ASN A 9 13.92 -26.45 -12.44
C ASN A 9 13.31 -26.21 -11.04
N LYS A 10 14.06 -26.51 -9.97
CA LYS A 10 13.64 -26.21 -8.59
C LYS A 10 13.53 -24.71 -8.33
N ILE A 11 14.51 -23.92 -8.74
CA ILE A 11 14.49 -22.46 -8.58
C ILE A 11 13.32 -21.86 -9.36
N PHE A 12 13.14 -22.26 -10.62
CA PHE A 12 12.02 -21.79 -11.44
C PHE A 12 10.66 -22.12 -10.79
N SER A 13 10.48 -23.36 -10.31
CA SER A 13 9.28 -23.76 -9.59
C SER A 13 9.01 -22.92 -8.33
N LEU A 14 10.07 -22.56 -7.59
CA LEU A 14 9.98 -21.72 -6.41
C LEU A 14 9.56 -20.28 -6.78
N VAL A 15 10.17 -19.73 -7.83
CA VAL A 15 9.84 -18.40 -8.35
C VAL A 15 8.39 -18.32 -8.81
N GLU A 16 7.90 -19.31 -9.56
CA GLU A 16 6.50 -19.35 -10.01
C GLU A 16 5.51 -19.51 -8.85
N LYS A 17 5.85 -20.33 -7.84
CA LYS A 17 5.05 -20.41 -6.60
C LYS A 17 4.98 -19.08 -5.85
N LEU A 18 6.11 -18.37 -5.76
CA LEU A 18 6.17 -17.06 -5.11
C LEU A 18 5.35 -16.02 -5.89
N LYS A 19 5.50 -15.96 -7.22
CA LYS A 19 4.69 -15.09 -8.09
C LYS A 19 3.20 -15.35 -7.93
N LYS A 20 2.79 -16.62 -7.93
CA LYS A 20 1.38 -17.01 -7.74
C LYS A 20 0.86 -16.54 -6.38
N ARG A 21 1.61 -16.78 -5.30
CA ARG A 21 1.22 -16.39 -3.95
C ARG A 21 1.16 -14.86 -3.77
N ILE A 22 2.03 -14.11 -4.42
CA ILE A 22 1.97 -12.64 -4.47
C ILE A 22 0.72 -12.18 -5.22
N THR A 23 0.42 -12.81 -6.36
CA THR A 23 -0.74 -12.47 -7.21
C THR A 23 -2.07 -12.81 -6.56
N GLU A 24 -2.16 -13.92 -5.81
CA GLU A 24 -3.36 -14.31 -5.07
C GLU A 24 -3.62 -13.38 -3.87
N ASN A 25 -2.58 -12.75 -3.31
CA ASN A 25 -2.70 -11.74 -2.27
C ASN A 25 -2.88 -10.31 -2.84
N LYS A 26 -3.12 -10.15 -4.14
CA LYS A 26 -3.21 -8.83 -4.80
C LYS A 26 -4.46 -8.01 -4.40
N HIS A 27 -5.34 -8.55 -3.55
CA HIS A 27 -6.51 -7.85 -2.99
C HIS A 27 -6.48 -7.76 -1.45
N VAL A 28 -5.29 -7.63 -0.86
CA VAL A 28 -5.13 -7.48 0.60
C VAL A 28 -5.58 -6.09 1.09
N TYR A 29 -5.38 -5.05 0.28
CA TYR A 29 -5.63 -3.67 0.71
C TYR A 29 -6.99 -3.14 0.25
N ARG A 30 -7.67 -2.42 1.15
CA ARG A 30 -8.99 -1.83 0.93
C ARG A 30 -8.98 -0.36 1.31
N ARG A 31 -9.99 0.38 0.82
CA ARG A 31 -10.25 1.74 1.29
C ARG A 31 -10.41 1.74 2.81
N GLY A 32 -9.87 2.78 3.45
CA GLY A 32 -9.88 2.97 4.89
C GLY A 32 -8.74 2.27 5.63
N ASP A 33 -8.02 1.33 5.02
CA ASP A 33 -6.87 0.69 5.64
C ASP A 33 -5.77 1.72 5.94
N VAL A 34 -5.16 1.62 7.12
CA VAL A 34 -3.92 2.34 7.44
C VAL A 34 -2.75 1.46 7.05
N VAL A 35 -1.81 2.01 6.29
CA VAL A 35 -0.69 1.26 5.74
C VAL A 35 0.64 1.93 6.04
N LEU A 36 1.64 1.10 6.31
CA LEU A 36 3.05 1.50 6.36
C LEU A 36 3.65 1.28 4.97
N LEU A 37 4.32 2.29 4.45
CA LEU A 37 4.94 2.24 3.12
C LEU A 37 6.32 2.91 3.10
N THR A 38 7.12 2.53 2.11
CA THR A 38 8.30 3.28 1.71
C THR A 38 7.86 4.59 1.05
N SER A 39 8.45 5.71 1.45
CA SER A 39 8.06 7.00 0.85
C SER A 39 8.42 7.02 -0.65
N PRO A 40 7.47 7.44 -1.53
CA PRO A 40 7.73 7.52 -2.96
C PRO A 40 8.74 8.63 -3.32
N VAL A 41 8.98 9.59 -2.42
CA VAL A 41 9.91 10.71 -2.62
C VAL A 41 11.28 10.46 -1.98
N ASN A 42 11.35 9.59 -0.97
CA ASN A 42 12.59 9.26 -0.28
C ASN A 42 12.55 7.80 0.20
N ASP A 43 13.23 6.92 -0.52
CA ASP A 43 13.27 5.48 -0.29
C ASP A 43 13.86 5.06 1.07
N LYS A 44 14.64 5.94 1.71
CA LYS A 44 15.18 5.75 3.07
C LYS A 44 14.18 6.07 4.16
N LYS A 45 13.03 6.67 3.84
CA LYS A 45 11.97 7.00 4.80
C LYS A 45 10.80 6.02 4.71
N ARG A 46 10.18 5.80 5.86
CA ARG A 46 8.90 5.09 5.99
C ARG A 46 7.84 6.08 6.41
N VAL A 47 6.64 5.93 5.86
CA VAL A 47 5.49 6.79 6.19
C VAL A 47 4.27 5.93 6.46
N CYS A 48 3.39 6.41 7.32
CA CYS A 48 2.12 5.77 7.65
C CYS A 48 0.99 6.67 7.17
N LYS A 49 0.10 6.15 6.32
CA LYS A 49 -1.01 6.88 5.71
C LYS A 49 -2.24 5.98 5.57
N ARG A 50 -3.41 6.57 5.35
CA ARG A 50 -4.65 5.85 5.09
C ARG A 50 -4.94 5.78 3.60
N ILE A 51 -5.37 4.61 3.13
CA ILE A 51 -5.85 4.44 1.75
C ILE A 51 -7.22 5.10 1.64
N ILE A 52 -7.32 6.13 0.81
CA ILE A 52 -8.58 6.80 0.50
C ILE A 52 -9.24 6.16 -0.72
N ALA A 53 -8.44 5.84 -1.74
CA ALA A 53 -8.91 5.20 -2.97
C ALA A 53 -7.89 4.16 -3.49
N ILE A 54 -8.39 3.14 -4.17
CA ILE A 54 -7.63 2.03 -4.76
C ILE A 54 -7.79 2.02 -6.29
N GLY A 55 -6.99 1.21 -6.97
CA GLY A 55 -7.01 1.14 -8.44
C GLY A 55 -8.41 0.97 -9.04
N ASN A 56 -8.65 1.73 -10.10
CA ASN A 56 -9.92 1.91 -10.82
C ASN A 56 -10.97 2.78 -10.11
N ASP A 57 -10.70 3.27 -8.91
CA ASP A 57 -11.59 4.23 -8.26
C ASP A 57 -11.59 5.58 -8.97
N LYS A 58 -12.73 6.27 -8.88
CA LYS A 58 -12.86 7.69 -9.22
C LYS A 58 -12.93 8.49 -7.92
N LEU A 59 -11.99 9.41 -7.74
CA LEU A 59 -11.86 10.25 -6.55
C LEU A 59 -11.97 11.72 -6.94
N PHE A 60 -12.73 12.52 -6.21
CA PHE A 60 -12.66 13.98 -6.33
C PHE A 60 -11.52 14.51 -5.45
N VAL A 61 -10.64 15.32 -6.02
CA VAL A 61 -9.49 15.88 -5.30
C VAL A 61 -9.67 17.39 -5.19
N ASP A 62 -9.97 17.84 -3.97
CA ASP A 62 -10.31 19.24 -3.69
C ASP A 62 -9.22 20.22 -4.14
N ASN A 63 -7.94 19.90 -3.90
CA ASN A 63 -6.81 20.79 -4.22
C ASN A 63 -6.68 21.14 -5.71
N ILE A 64 -7.17 20.28 -6.60
CA ILE A 64 -7.14 20.50 -8.06
C ILE A 64 -8.55 20.67 -8.64
N ASN A 65 -9.58 20.65 -7.78
CA ASN A 65 -10.99 20.78 -8.14
C ASN A 65 -11.42 19.87 -9.30
N ALA A 66 -10.95 18.62 -9.30
CA ALA A 66 -11.14 17.70 -10.41
C ALA A 66 -11.31 16.25 -9.94
N PHE A 67 -11.98 15.45 -10.78
CA PHE A 67 -12.02 14.01 -10.61
C PHE A 67 -10.77 13.37 -11.20
N VAL A 68 -10.14 12.49 -10.43
CA VAL A 68 -9.03 11.65 -10.86
C VAL A 68 -9.44 10.19 -10.86
N HIS A 69 -8.93 9.43 -11.82
CA HIS A 69 -9.06 7.98 -11.87
C HIS A 69 -7.78 7.36 -11.34
N VAL A 70 -7.87 6.58 -10.27
CA VAL A 70 -6.72 5.90 -9.70
C VAL A 70 -6.29 4.78 -10.65
N PRO A 71 -5.02 4.77 -11.13
CA PRO A 71 -4.56 3.71 -12.02
C PRO A 71 -4.62 2.33 -11.36
N LYS A 72 -4.75 1.29 -12.18
CA LYS A 72 -4.62 -0.09 -11.71
C LYS A 72 -3.29 -0.27 -10.98
N ASP A 73 -3.30 -1.06 -9.90
CA ASP A 73 -2.14 -1.37 -9.06
C ASP A 73 -1.55 -0.16 -8.29
N ASN A 74 -2.25 0.98 -8.32
CA ASN A 74 -1.95 2.17 -7.52
C ASN A 74 -3.02 2.44 -6.45
N VAL A 75 -2.66 3.26 -5.47
CA VAL A 75 -3.53 3.80 -4.42
C VAL A 75 -3.38 5.31 -4.31
N TRP A 76 -4.43 5.96 -3.81
CA TRP A 76 -4.39 7.32 -3.29
C TRP A 76 -4.40 7.27 -1.77
N ILE A 77 -3.36 7.81 -1.14
CA ILE A 77 -3.17 7.77 0.31
C ILE A 77 -3.13 9.17 0.90
N GLU A 78 -3.77 9.37 2.06
CA GLU A 78 -3.76 10.63 2.79
C GLU A 78 -3.50 10.41 4.28
N GLY A 79 -2.94 11.42 4.94
CA GLY A 79 -2.82 11.42 6.40
C GLY A 79 -4.12 11.89 7.05
N ASP A 80 -4.43 11.34 8.22
CA ASP A 80 -5.62 11.75 8.98
C ASP A 80 -5.55 13.24 9.41
N ASN A 81 -4.34 13.80 9.60
CA ASN A 81 -4.13 15.24 9.76
C ASN A 81 -3.91 15.91 8.40
N LYS A 82 -5.01 16.30 7.74
CA LYS A 82 -4.99 16.85 6.38
C LYS A 82 -4.10 18.09 6.21
N MET A 83 -3.98 18.93 7.25
CA MET A 83 -3.25 20.21 7.17
C MET A 83 -1.72 20.06 7.24
N ASP A 84 -1.24 18.97 7.82
CA ASP A 84 0.20 18.76 8.10
C ASP A 84 0.77 17.52 7.40
N SER A 85 -0.05 16.86 6.58
CA SER A 85 0.35 15.63 5.92
C SER A 85 0.89 15.90 4.51
N PHE A 86 2.15 15.50 4.28
CA PHE A 86 2.71 15.32 2.94
C PHE A 86 2.32 13.92 2.43
N ASP A 87 1.46 13.84 1.40
CA ASP A 87 0.82 12.60 0.95
C ASP A 87 0.42 12.62 -0.54
N SER A 88 -0.53 11.81 -1.01
CA SER A 88 -0.90 11.73 -2.44
C SER A 88 -1.38 13.07 -3.01
N ARG A 89 -1.86 14.00 -2.19
CA ARG A 89 -2.17 15.37 -2.62
C ARG A 89 -0.91 16.14 -3.08
N ASN A 90 0.28 15.67 -2.69
CA ASN A 90 1.58 16.20 -3.09
C ASN A 90 2.33 15.25 -4.03
N TYR A 91 2.29 13.93 -3.78
CA TYR A 91 3.03 12.92 -4.55
C TYR A 91 2.32 12.51 -5.85
N GLY A 92 0.99 12.56 -5.85
CA GLY A 92 0.15 11.81 -6.78
C GLY A 92 -0.07 10.36 -6.34
N PHE A 93 -0.32 9.49 -7.32
CA PHE A 93 -0.62 8.07 -7.09
C PHE A 93 0.60 7.30 -6.58
N VAL A 94 0.37 6.35 -5.67
CA VAL A 94 1.43 5.52 -5.08
C VAL A 94 1.24 4.07 -5.51
N HIS A 95 2.28 3.45 -6.05
CA HIS A 95 2.21 2.03 -6.45
C HIS A 95 2.10 1.13 -5.23
N MET A 96 1.26 0.09 -5.29
CA MET A 96 1.01 -0.80 -4.14
C MET A 96 2.26 -1.53 -3.65
N ASP A 97 3.26 -1.75 -4.50
CA ASP A 97 4.53 -2.40 -4.12
C ASP A 97 5.35 -1.61 -3.09
N LEU A 98 5.08 -0.31 -2.92
CA LEU A 98 5.73 0.48 -1.87
C LEU A 98 5.12 0.19 -0.49
N ILE A 99 3.93 -0.41 -0.44
CA ILE A 99 3.27 -0.78 0.80
C ILE A 99 3.97 -1.99 1.41
N ILE A 100 4.42 -1.83 2.65
CA ILE A 100 5.09 -2.88 3.42
C ILE A 100 4.05 -3.73 4.14
N GLY A 101 2.97 -3.11 4.64
CA GLY A 101 1.95 -3.82 5.39
C GLY A 101 0.82 -2.92 5.87
N ARG A 102 -0.24 -3.57 6.37
CA ARG A 102 -1.38 -2.92 6.99
C ARG A 102 -1.16 -2.79 8.50
N VAL A 103 -1.45 -1.61 9.03
CA VAL A 103 -1.42 -1.33 10.47
C VAL A 103 -2.80 -1.63 11.05
N ILE A 104 -2.87 -2.58 11.99
CA ILE A 104 -4.14 -3.09 12.54
C ILE A 104 -4.40 -2.68 13.99
N PHE A 105 -3.38 -2.27 14.74
CA PHE A 105 -3.53 -1.72 16.09
C PHE A 105 -2.41 -0.70 16.37
N LEU A 106 -2.70 0.22 17.30
CA LEU A 106 -1.76 1.12 17.93
C LEU A 106 -1.53 0.64 19.36
N LEU A 107 -0.26 0.46 19.73
CA LEU A 107 0.14 0.12 21.09
C LEU A 107 0.88 1.32 21.69
N ASP A 108 0.26 1.95 22.67
CA ASP A 108 0.92 2.86 23.60
C ASP A 108 1.12 2.11 24.94
N PRO A 109 2.36 1.78 25.33
CA PRO A 109 2.62 0.94 26.49
C PRO A 109 2.25 1.59 27.83
N PHE A 110 1.93 2.89 27.85
CA PHE A 110 1.59 3.61 29.08
C PHE A 110 0.14 4.10 29.11
N ILE A 111 -0.56 4.06 27.97
CA ILE A 111 -1.86 4.72 27.84
C ILE A 111 -2.94 3.77 27.30
N ASP A 112 -2.71 3.09 26.17
CA ASP A 112 -3.80 2.35 25.51
C ASP A 112 -3.34 1.33 24.45
N PHE A 113 -4.17 0.32 24.23
CA PHE A 113 -4.12 -0.58 23.10
C PHE A 113 -5.38 -0.42 22.26
N ARG A 114 -5.26 0.13 21.05
CA ARG A 114 -6.41 0.45 20.19
C ARG A 114 -6.33 -0.26 18.85
N PHE A 115 -7.38 -0.97 18.48
CA PHE A 115 -7.52 -1.44 17.10
C PHE A 115 -7.74 -0.26 16.15
N ILE A 116 -7.04 -0.28 15.03
CA ILE A 116 -7.24 0.69 13.96
C ILE A 116 -8.47 0.25 13.17
N SER A 117 -9.56 1.02 13.27
CA SER A 117 -10.74 0.79 12.47
C SER A 117 -10.59 1.37 11.07
N ASN A 118 -11.20 0.71 10.09
CA ASN A 118 -11.37 1.26 8.77
C ASN A 118 -12.44 2.36 8.86
N LYS A 119 -12.02 3.59 8.57
CA LYS A 119 -12.95 4.69 8.36
C LYS A 119 -13.37 4.67 6.90
N THR A 120 -14.64 4.38 6.63
CA THR A 120 -15.26 4.70 5.35
C THR A 120 -15.53 6.19 5.33
N SER A 121 -14.66 6.94 4.65
CA SER A 121 -14.93 8.33 4.24
C SER A 121 -15.93 8.36 3.10
#